data_AF-A0A0P0UZF6-F1
#
_entry.id   AF-A0A0P0UZF6-F1
#
_cell.length_a   1.000
_cell.length_b   1.000
_cell.length_c   1.000
_cell.angle_alpha   90.00
_cell.angle_beta   90.00
_cell.angle_gamma   90.00
#
_symmetry.space_group_name_H-M   'P 1'
#
loop_
_entity.id
_entity.type
_entity.pdbx_description
1 polymer ?
#
loop_
_entity_poly.entity_id
_entity_poly.type
_entity_poly.pdbx_seq_one_letter_code
_entity_poly.pdbx_strand_id
1 'polypeptide(L)'
;MHLAAADHPHRGGGGRAALGLGLGHLAAAALRREHRRRALAGGAVLASALLLVATPRLRHSPALHLFADMRNLLGVPNTLNVLTAYPLLLAGVPGLVLCLCGSGCFGISLRWEALGWFLFYAGNVAAAFGSAYYHLKPDDDRLIWDRLPVSKYLIFL
;
A
#
# COMPACT_ATOMS: atom_id res chain seq x y z
N MET A 1 44.61 -16.73 69.31
CA MET A 1 43.23 -17.14 68.96
C MET A 1 42.55 -15.97 68.27
N HIS A 2 42.48 -15.95 66.93
CA HIS A 2 41.40 -15.28 66.20
C HIS A 2 41.39 -15.78 64.76
N LEU A 3 40.36 -16.57 64.46
CA LEU A 3 40.13 -17.27 63.19
C LEU A 3 39.65 -16.32 62.10
N ALA A 4 40.08 -16.63 60.87
CA ALA A 4 39.80 -15.96 59.62
C ALA A 4 38.31 -15.95 59.24
N ALA A 5 37.83 -14.80 58.75
CA ALA A 5 36.55 -14.66 58.08
C ALA A 5 36.69 -15.16 56.63
N ALA A 6 35.89 -16.16 56.27
CA ALA A 6 35.83 -16.74 54.94
C ALA A 6 35.11 -15.81 53.97
N ASP A 7 35.74 -15.59 52.82
CA ASP A 7 35.25 -14.82 51.68
C ASP A 7 34.20 -15.65 50.92
N HIS A 8 32.97 -15.14 50.80
CA HIS A 8 31.88 -15.78 50.05
C HIS A 8 31.89 -15.31 48.58
N PRO A 9 31.99 -16.20 47.57
CA PRO A 9 31.98 -15.77 46.19
C PRO A 9 30.54 -15.53 45.71
N HIS A 10 30.30 -14.32 45.20
CA HIS A 10 29.09 -13.93 44.47
C HIS A 10 28.87 -14.81 43.22
N ARG A 11 28.14 -15.92 43.34
CA ARG A 11 27.60 -16.71 42.22
C ARG A 11 26.11 -16.40 42.04
N GLY A 12 25.79 -15.32 41.32
CA GLY A 12 24.39 -14.93 41.04
C GLY A 12 24.11 -14.33 39.64
N GLY A 13 25.12 -14.15 38.79
CA GLY A 13 24.98 -13.39 37.53
C GLY A 13 24.54 -14.17 36.28
N GLY A 14 24.65 -15.51 36.27
CA GLY A 14 24.51 -16.31 35.04
C GLY A 14 23.09 -16.44 34.49
N GLY A 15 22.06 -16.53 35.35
CA GLY A 15 20.68 -16.81 34.93
C GLY A 15 20.01 -15.63 34.21
N ARG A 16 20.30 -14.40 34.64
CA ARG A 16 19.73 -13.18 34.02
C ARG A 16 20.30 -12.91 32.62
N ALA A 17 21.58 -13.18 32.40
CA ALA A 17 22.22 -13.05 31.10
C ALA A 17 21.67 -14.07 30.09
N ALA A 18 21.48 -15.33 30.50
CA ALA A 18 20.93 -16.39 29.66
C ALA A 18 19.47 -16.10 29.22
N LEU A 19 18.61 -15.60 30.14
CA LEU A 19 17.25 -15.17 29.79
C LEU A 19 17.23 -13.99 28.81
N GLY A 20 18.12 -13.00 29.00
CA GLY A 20 18.22 -11.83 28.11
C GLY A 20 18.64 -12.19 26.68
N LEU A 21 19.58 -13.12 26.53
CA LEU A 21 19.99 -13.67 25.23
C LEU A 21 18.85 -14.41 24.54
N GLY A 22 18.11 -15.27 25.28
CA GLY A 22 16.95 -16.00 24.74
C GLY A 22 15.83 -15.07 24.25
N LEU A 23 15.48 -14.06 25.04
CA LEU A 23 14.48 -13.04 24.67
C LEU A 23 14.92 -12.23 23.43
N GLY A 24 16.20 -11.87 23.34
CA GLY A 24 16.77 -11.18 22.18
C GLY A 24 16.70 -12.01 20.90
N HIS A 25 17.03 -13.30 20.97
CA HIS A 25 16.92 -14.21 19.83
C HIS A 25 15.47 -14.38 19.35
N LEU A 26 14.51 -14.48 20.28
CA LEU A 26 13.08 -14.56 19.96
C LEU A 26 12.57 -13.26 19.34
N ALA A 27 12.93 -12.10 19.89
CA ALA A 27 12.57 -10.79 19.34
C ALA A 27 13.14 -10.59 17.93
N ALA A 28 14.41 -10.95 17.71
CA ALA A 28 15.04 -10.90 16.41
C ALA A 28 14.39 -11.87 15.40
N ALA A 29 13.99 -13.07 15.84
CA ALA A 29 13.26 -14.02 15.01
C ALA A 29 11.87 -13.50 14.62
N ALA A 30 11.15 -12.86 15.56
CA ALA A 30 9.86 -12.24 15.31
C ALA A 30 9.97 -11.07 14.30
N LEU A 31 10.95 -10.18 14.47
CA LEU A 31 11.22 -9.09 13.52
C LEU A 31 11.56 -9.64 12.12
N ARG A 32 12.43 -10.66 12.02
CA ARG A 32 12.74 -11.29 10.72
C ARG A 32 11.50 -11.89 10.05
N ARG A 33 10.64 -12.56 10.82
CA ARG A 33 9.37 -13.11 10.29
C ARG A 33 8.45 -12.01 9.78
N GLU A 34 8.39 -10.90 10.50
CA GLU A 34 7.60 -9.73 10.15
C GLU A 34 8.13 -9.02 8.88
N HIS A 35 9.44 -8.80 8.78
CA HIS A 35 10.07 -8.28 7.57
C HIS A 35 9.86 -9.21 6.37
N ARG A 36 9.97 -10.53 6.55
CA ARG A 36 9.67 -11.52 5.51
C ARG A 36 8.22 -11.44 5.06
N ARG A 37 7.26 -11.34 5.98
CA ARG A 37 5.83 -11.19 5.65
C ARG A 37 5.57 -9.92 4.84
N ARG A 38 6.16 -8.79 5.21
CA ARG A 38 6.07 -7.54 4.45
C ARG A 38 6.69 -7.65 3.07
N ALA A 39 7.86 -8.27 2.98
CA ALA A 39 8.54 -8.49 1.70
C ALA A 39 7.71 -9.42 0.79
N LEU A 40 7.10 -10.47 1.34
CA LEU A 40 6.19 -11.35 0.61
C LEU A 40 4.92 -10.62 0.19
N ALA A 41 4.31 -9.82 1.06
CA ALA A 41 3.12 -9.04 0.72
C ALA A 41 3.42 -7.98 -0.35
N GLY A 42 4.50 -7.22 -0.19
CA GLY A 42 4.96 -6.24 -1.19
C GLY A 42 5.36 -6.93 -2.51
N GLY A 43 6.03 -8.08 -2.43
CA GLY A 43 6.37 -8.92 -3.58
C GLY A 43 5.13 -9.44 -4.29
N ALA A 44 4.10 -9.87 -3.57
CA ALA A 44 2.82 -10.31 -4.13
C ALA A 44 2.10 -9.15 -4.83
N VAL A 45 2.05 -7.96 -4.22
CA VAL A 45 1.46 -6.75 -4.84
C VAL A 45 2.21 -6.38 -6.13
N LEU A 46 3.55 -6.36 -6.09
CA LEU A 46 4.38 -6.07 -7.26
C LEU A 46 4.23 -7.15 -8.35
N ALA A 47 4.18 -8.42 -7.97
CA ALA A 47 3.96 -9.53 -8.89
C ALA A 47 2.56 -9.43 -9.54
N SER A 48 1.52 -9.13 -8.76
CA SER A 48 0.17 -8.89 -9.28
C SER A 48 0.15 -7.71 -10.24
N ALA A 49 0.80 -6.59 -9.91
CA ALA A 49 0.91 -5.43 -10.81
C ALA A 49 1.67 -5.78 -12.10
N LEU A 50 2.76 -6.54 -12.01
CA LEU A 50 3.54 -6.98 -13.17
C LEU A 50 2.75 -7.96 -14.04
N LEU A 51 2.05 -8.91 -13.44
CA LEU A 51 1.16 -9.83 -14.15
C LEU A 51 0.04 -9.08 -14.87
N LEU A 52 -0.56 -8.07 -14.24
CA LEU A 52 -1.58 -7.24 -14.88
C LEU A 52 -1.04 -6.49 -16.10
N VAL A 53 0.17 -5.93 -16.01
CA VAL A 53 0.83 -5.25 -17.14
C VAL A 53 1.26 -6.24 -18.24
N ALA A 54 1.66 -7.46 -17.86
CA ALA A 54 2.11 -8.49 -18.80
C ALA A 54 0.97 -9.29 -19.45
N THR A 55 -0.23 -9.32 -18.85
CA THR A 55 -1.37 -10.04 -19.38
C THR A 55 -1.76 -9.45 -20.74
N PRO A 56 -1.93 -10.27 -21.79
CA PRO A 56 -2.34 -9.78 -23.10
C PRO A 56 -3.62 -8.98 -22.98
N ARG A 57 -3.61 -7.77 -23.55
CA ARG A 57 -4.78 -6.89 -23.49
C ARG A 57 -5.91 -7.54 -24.27
N LEU A 58 -6.99 -7.84 -23.58
CA LEU A 58 -8.22 -8.28 -24.21
C LEU A 58 -8.71 -7.15 -25.10
N ARG A 59 -8.85 -7.44 -26.40
CA ARG A 59 -9.47 -6.50 -27.32
C ARG A 59 -10.94 -6.41 -26.97
N HIS A 60 -11.41 -5.24 -26.58
CA HIS A 60 -12.83 -5.02 -26.36
C HIS A 60 -13.50 -4.57 -27.65
N SER A 61 -14.83 -4.69 -27.69
CA SER A 61 -15.61 -4.09 -28.78
C SER A 61 -15.40 -2.56 -28.77
N PRO A 62 -15.22 -1.90 -29.93
CA PRO A 62 -15.10 -0.45 -30.02
C PRO A 62 -16.25 0.31 -29.34
N ALA A 63 -17.43 -0.31 -29.23
CA ALA A 63 -18.57 0.24 -28.52
C ALA A 63 -18.31 0.51 -27.02
N LEU A 64 -17.36 -0.20 -26.39
CA LEU A 64 -16.98 0.01 -24.99
C LEU A 64 -16.38 1.40 -24.75
N HIS A 65 -15.79 1.99 -25.78
CA HIS A 65 -15.11 3.28 -25.72
C HIS A 65 -16.03 4.46 -26.09
N LEU A 66 -17.30 4.20 -26.43
CA LEU A 66 -18.29 5.21 -26.74
C LEU A 66 -19.02 5.64 -25.46
N PHE A 67 -18.73 6.85 -24.98
CA PHE A 67 -19.40 7.41 -23.81
C PHE A 67 -20.64 8.22 -24.19
N ALA A 68 -21.58 8.29 -23.24
CA ALA A 68 -22.73 9.18 -23.35
C ALA A 68 -22.30 10.66 -23.40
N ASP A 69 -21.22 11.01 -22.70
CA ASP A 69 -20.60 12.33 -22.82
C ASP A 69 -19.58 12.34 -23.94
N MET A 70 -19.88 13.07 -25.02
CA MET A 70 -18.95 13.34 -26.12
C MET A 70 -18.56 14.82 -26.21
N ARG A 71 -18.85 15.61 -25.16
CA ARG A 71 -18.50 17.03 -25.12
C ARG A 71 -16.99 17.22 -25.07
N ASN A 72 -16.51 18.22 -25.77
CA ASN A 72 -15.14 18.71 -25.71
C ASN A 72 -15.15 20.14 -25.19
N LEU A 73 -15.02 20.30 -23.88
CA LEU A 73 -14.92 21.61 -23.24
C LEU A 73 -13.45 21.93 -22.99
N LEU A 74 -13.02 23.14 -23.36
CA LEU A 74 -11.65 23.64 -23.14
C LEU A 74 -10.54 22.73 -23.72
N GLY A 75 -10.85 21.93 -24.74
CA GLY A 75 -9.91 20.98 -25.35
C GLY A 75 -9.83 19.60 -24.68
N VAL A 76 -10.63 19.35 -23.64
CA VAL A 76 -10.71 18.07 -22.94
C VAL A 76 -11.88 17.23 -23.48
N PRO A 77 -11.62 16.12 -24.20
CA PRO A 77 -12.70 15.23 -24.67
C PRO A 77 -13.34 14.47 -23.51
N ASN A 78 -14.62 14.08 -23.67
CA ASN A 78 -15.41 13.37 -22.66
C ASN A 78 -15.35 14.10 -21.30
N THR A 79 -15.47 15.43 -21.33
CA THR A 79 -15.13 16.30 -20.20
C THR A 79 -15.80 15.87 -18.91
N LEU A 80 -17.09 15.53 -18.93
CA LEU A 80 -17.79 15.12 -17.71
C LEU A 80 -17.26 13.80 -17.17
N ASN A 81 -16.90 12.85 -18.03
CA ASN A 81 -16.29 11.61 -17.60
C ASN A 81 -14.94 11.86 -16.92
N VAL A 82 -14.09 12.74 -17.49
CA VAL A 82 -12.82 13.14 -16.85
C VAL A 82 -13.08 13.85 -15.52
N LEU A 83 -14.07 14.74 -15.44
CA LEU A 83 -14.40 15.47 -14.21
C LEU A 83 -14.94 14.58 -13.10
N THR A 84 -15.57 13.43 -13.41
CA THR A 84 -16.00 12.48 -12.38
C THR A 84 -14.85 11.82 -11.61
N ALA A 85 -13.60 11.90 -12.11
CA ALA A 85 -12.41 11.51 -11.35
C ALA A 85 -12.02 12.54 -10.27
N TYR A 86 -12.48 13.79 -10.39
CA TYR A 86 -12.07 14.90 -9.53
C TYR A 86 -12.45 14.71 -8.05
N PRO A 87 -13.64 14.19 -7.67
CA PRO A 87 -13.96 13.90 -6.28
C PRO A 87 -12.99 12.91 -5.61
N LEU A 88 -12.53 11.89 -6.34
CA LEU A 88 -11.54 10.94 -5.83
C LEU A 88 -10.18 11.61 -5.63
N LEU A 89 -9.77 12.50 -6.54
CA LEU A 89 -8.54 13.26 -6.40
C LEU A 89 -8.62 14.25 -5.23
N LEU A 90 -9.76 14.94 -5.07
CA LEU A 90 -10.00 15.93 -4.02
C LEU A 90 -10.03 15.30 -2.63
N ALA A 91 -10.52 14.07 -2.48
CA ALA A 91 -10.42 13.32 -1.24
C ALA A 91 -9.03 12.66 -1.06
N GLY A 92 -8.47 12.14 -2.15
CA GLY A 92 -7.22 11.38 -2.19
C GLY A 92 -5.99 12.21 -1.84
N VAL A 93 -5.81 13.37 -2.48
CA VAL A 93 -4.60 14.18 -2.31
C VAL A 93 -4.46 14.73 -0.89
N PRO A 94 -5.48 15.40 -0.28
CA PRO A 94 -5.37 15.87 1.09
C PRO A 94 -5.15 14.72 2.08
N GLY A 95 -5.85 13.60 1.91
CA GLY A 95 -5.65 12.43 2.76
C GLY A 95 -4.24 11.85 2.65
N LEU A 96 -3.69 11.76 1.44
CA LEU A 96 -2.32 11.30 1.21
C LEU A 96 -1.29 12.26 1.82
N VAL A 97 -1.48 13.57 1.67
CA VAL A 97 -0.64 14.59 2.30
C VAL A 97 -0.68 14.46 3.82
N LEU A 98 -1.86 14.33 4.42
CA LEU A 98 -2.02 14.13 5.86
C LEU A 98 -1.32 12.85 6.35
N CYS A 99 -1.33 11.76 5.56
CA CYS A 99 -0.61 10.53 5.89
C CYS A 99 0.91 10.73 5.85
N LEU A 100 1.40 11.52 4.89
CA LEU A 100 2.82 11.82 4.72
C LEU A 100 3.35 12.83 5.75
N CYS A 101 2.50 13.72 6.27
CA CYS A 101 2.84 14.63 7.38
C CYS A 101 3.05 13.90 8.73
N GLY A 102 2.78 12.60 8.80
CA GLY A 102 3.09 11.75 9.95
C GLY A 102 1.97 11.68 11.00
N SER A 103 2.22 10.90 12.06
CA SER A 103 1.23 10.55 13.09
C SER A 103 0.58 11.75 13.80
N GLY A 104 1.20 12.93 13.76
CA GLY A 104 0.66 14.14 14.38
C GLY A 104 -0.62 14.67 13.73
N CYS A 105 -0.86 14.39 12.44
CA CYS A 105 -2.00 14.95 11.71
C CYS A 105 -3.28 14.10 11.80
N PHE A 106 -3.15 12.79 12.01
CA PHE A 106 -4.30 11.87 12.00
C PHE A 106 -4.66 11.30 13.38
N GLY A 107 -3.85 11.53 14.42
CA GLY A 107 -4.03 10.87 15.72
C GLY A 107 -3.86 9.35 15.67
N ILE A 108 -3.37 8.81 14.55
CA ILE A 108 -3.20 7.36 14.34
C ILE A 108 -1.97 6.89 15.11
N SER A 109 -2.20 6.03 16.10
CA SER A 109 -1.16 5.46 16.95
C SER A 109 -0.59 4.16 16.38
N LEU A 110 -1.37 3.40 15.61
CA LEU A 110 -0.95 2.13 15.04
C LEU A 110 -0.32 2.31 13.66
N ARG A 111 0.93 1.90 13.50
CA ARG A 111 1.66 1.90 12.21
C ARG A 111 0.88 1.26 11.06
N TRP A 112 0.05 0.26 11.36
CA TRP A 112 -0.72 -0.50 10.38
C TRP A 112 -1.96 0.23 9.91
N GLU A 113 -2.56 1.00 10.81
CA GLU A 113 -3.64 1.90 10.47
C GLU A 113 -3.10 3.01 9.57
N ALA A 114 -1.95 3.59 9.90
CA ALA A 114 -1.31 4.61 9.05
C ALA A 114 -0.99 4.09 7.65
N LEU A 115 -0.46 2.85 7.56
CA LEU A 115 -0.23 2.19 6.27
C LEU A 115 -1.53 1.94 5.51
N GLY A 116 -2.59 1.50 6.20
CA GLY A 116 -3.92 1.28 5.60
C GLY A 116 -4.50 2.55 5.00
N TRP A 117 -4.47 3.66 5.74
CA TRP A 117 -4.90 4.97 5.25
C TRP A 117 -4.03 5.47 4.09
N PHE A 118 -2.71 5.32 4.19
CA PHE A 118 -1.81 5.66 3.10
C PHE A 118 -2.16 4.90 1.82
N LEU A 119 -2.34 3.58 1.89
CA LEU A 119 -2.70 2.75 0.75
C LEU A 119 -4.09 3.11 0.19
N PHE A 120 -5.06 3.43 1.04
CA PHE A 120 -6.39 3.87 0.64
C PHE A 120 -6.34 5.18 -0.16
N TYR A 121 -5.68 6.21 0.37
CA TYR A 121 -5.57 7.50 -0.32
C TYR A 121 -4.70 7.42 -1.57
N ALA A 122 -3.60 6.67 -1.54
CA ALA A 122 -2.80 6.39 -2.73
C ALA A 122 -3.62 5.67 -3.82
N GLY A 123 -4.46 4.71 -3.42
CA GLY A 123 -5.41 4.03 -4.31
C GLY A 123 -6.42 4.99 -4.94
N ASN A 124 -7.00 5.91 -4.16
CA ASN A 124 -7.92 6.93 -4.70
C ASN A 124 -7.25 7.86 -5.71
N VAL A 125 -6.03 8.31 -5.42
CA VAL A 125 -5.26 9.14 -6.36
C VAL A 125 -4.95 8.36 -7.65
N ALA A 126 -4.52 7.10 -7.52
CA ALA A 126 -4.27 6.23 -8.67
C ALA A 126 -5.54 5.98 -9.49
N ALA A 127 -6.69 5.77 -8.84
CA ALA A 127 -8.01 5.63 -9.49
C ALA A 127 -8.39 6.88 -10.28
N ALA A 128 -8.22 8.07 -9.68
CA ALA A 128 -8.52 9.32 -10.35
C ALA A 128 -7.67 9.51 -11.62
N PHE A 129 -6.35 9.30 -11.52
CA PHE A 129 -5.45 9.41 -12.66
C PHE A 129 -5.70 8.33 -13.73
N GLY A 130 -5.90 7.08 -13.33
CA GLY A 130 -6.19 5.98 -14.24
C GLY A 130 -7.48 6.22 -15.03
N SER A 131 -8.52 6.71 -14.35
CA SER A 131 -9.80 7.04 -14.97
C SER A 131 -9.69 8.23 -15.94
N ALA A 132 -9.04 9.31 -15.52
CA ALA A 132 -8.79 10.46 -16.41
C ALA A 132 -7.96 10.06 -17.63
N TYR A 133 -6.90 9.26 -17.44
CA TYR A 133 -6.01 8.81 -18.51
C TYR A 133 -6.73 7.98 -19.58
N TYR A 134 -7.69 7.14 -19.16
CA TYR A 134 -8.56 6.40 -20.06
C TYR A 134 -9.59 7.30 -20.76
N HIS A 135 -10.31 8.16 -20.02
CA HIS A 135 -11.37 8.98 -20.59
C HIS A 135 -10.85 10.09 -21.53
N LEU A 136 -9.60 10.55 -21.36
CA LEU A 136 -8.97 11.51 -22.27
C LEU A 136 -8.73 10.94 -23.67
N LYS A 137 -8.45 9.63 -23.78
CA LYS A 137 -8.26 8.96 -25.06
C LYS A 137 -8.64 7.49 -24.91
N PRO A 138 -9.92 7.14 -25.09
CA PRO A 138 -10.39 5.79 -24.76
C PRO A 138 -9.77 4.75 -25.70
N ASP A 139 -9.00 3.82 -25.12
CA ASP A 139 -8.45 2.66 -25.80
C ASP A 139 -8.24 1.51 -24.80
N ASP A 140 -8.08 0.29 -25.30
CA ASP A 140 -7.86 -0.91 -24.48
C ASP A 140 -6.57 -0.85 -23.66
N ASP A 141 -5.55 -0.15 -24.17
CA ASP A 141 -4.26 0.03 -23.50
C ASP A 141 -4.37 0.88 -22.24
N ARG A 142 -5.30 1.83 -22.23
CA ARG A 142 -5.55 2.76 -21.13
C ARG A 142 -6.60 2.27 -20.16
N LEU A 143 -7.55 1.47 -20.65
CA LEU A 143 -8.63 0.90 -19.84
C LEU A 143 -8.11 0.13 -18.62
N ILE A 144 -6.95 -0.53 -18.73
CA ILE A 144 -6.35 -1.21 -17.59
C ILE A 144 -6.14 -0.26 -16.42
N TRP A 145 -5.68 0.98 -16.66
CA TRP A 145 -5.37 1.95 -15.60
C TRP A 145 -6.62 2.45 -14.86
N ASP A 146 -7.76 2.57 -15.55
CA ASP A 146 -9.06 2.86 -14.92
C ASP A 146 -9.54 1.71 -14.01
N ARG A 147 -9.14 0.48 -14.34
CA ARG A 147 -9.67 -0.74 -13.71
C ARG A 147 -8.77 -1.35 -12.66
N LEU A 148 -7.46 -1.08 -12.68
CA LEU A 148 -6.51 -1.55 -11.66
C LEU A 148 -7.00 -1.21 -10.23
N PRO A 149 -7.38 0.05 -9.94
CA PRO A 149 -7.68 0.44 -8.56
C PRO A 149 -9.04 -0.07 -8.06
N VAL A 150 -9.94 -0.47 -8.98
CA VAL A 150 -11.32 -0.92 -8.68
C VAL A 150 -11.50 -2.42 -8.96
N SER A 151 -10.43 -3.10 -9.38
CA SER A 151 -10.28 -4.51 -9.78
C SER A 151 -11.58 -5.34 -9.84
N LYS A 152 -12.28 -5.24 -10.98
CA LYS A 152 -13.32 -6.21 -11.39
C LYS A 152 -12.75 -7.46 -12.10
N TYR A 153 -11.46 -7.46 -12.46
CA TYR A 153 -10.85 -8.50 -13.30
C TYR A 153 -10.11 -9.61 -12.54
N LEU A 154 -10.03 -9.55 -11.20
CA LEU A 154 -9.42 -10.64 -10.43
C LEU A 154 -10.30 -11.90 -10.38
N ILE A 155 -11.55 -11.84 -10.84
CA ILE A 155 -12.52 -12.95 -10.75
C ILE A 155 -12.42 -13.96 -11.92
N PHE A 156 -11.55 -13.72 -12.91
CA PHE A 156 -11.38 -14.58 -14.09
C PHE A 156 -9.98 -15.20 -14.23
N LEU A 157 -9.20 -15.28 -13.14
CA LEU A 157 -8.00 -16.12 -13.02
C LEU A 157 -8.28 -17.26 -12.03
#